data_AF-A0AAU9G956-F1
#
_entry.id   AF-A0AAU9G956-F1
#
_cell.length_a   1.000
_cell.length_b   1.000
_cell.length_c   1.000
_cell.angle_alpha   90.00
_cell.angle_beta   90.00
_cell.angle_gamma   90.00
#
_symmetry.space_group_name_H-M   'P 1'
#
loop_
_entity.id
_entity.type
_entity.pdbx_description
1 polymer ?
#
loop_
_entity_poly.entity_id
_entity_poly.type
_entity_poly.pdbx_seq_one_letter_code
_entity_poly.pdbx_strand_id
1 'polypeptide(L)'
;MPSDVVTAERCQRSITAHMSAIDAQWKERMSWYPQMQAKLYARLPQIYLESRQMYGDEHFLRYARRHRLFQKHMVTRQDAERILAERQEKLDTDAMNCKVPPTE
;
A
#
# COMPACT_ATOMS: atom_id res chain seq x y z
N MET A 1 -34.71 -6.29 -36.31
CA MET A 1 -35.32 -5.98 -35.01
C MET A 1 -34.66 -4.72 -34.45
N PRO A 2 -35.25 -3.53 -34.66
CA PRO A 2 -34.72 -2.25 -34.15
C PRO A 2 -34.95 -2.04 -32.64
N SER A 3 -35.92 -2.75 -32.07
CA SER A 3 -36.31 -2.68 -30.65
C SER A 3 -35.18 -3.10 -29.71
N ASP A 4 -34.40 -4.11 -30.07
CA ASP A 4 -33.38 -4.68 -29.19
C ASP A 4 -32.19 -3.73 -29.01
N VAL A 5 -31.86 -2.97 -30.07
CA VAL A 5 -30.82 -1.93 -30.04
C VAL A 5 -31.24 -0.76 -29.14
N VAL A 6 -32.49 -0.31 -29.25
CA VAL A 6 -33.04 0.75 -28.39
C VAL A 6 -33.08 0.32 -26.92
N THR A 7 -33.35 -0.96 -26.66
CA THR A 7 -33.39 -1.51 -25.30
C THR A 7 -31.99 -1.61 -24.69
N ALA A 8 -31.00 -2.02 -25.49
CA ALA A 8 -29.59 -2.07 -25.07
C ALA A 8 -29.04 -0.66 -24.75
N GLU A 9 -29.29 0.33 -25.60
CA GLU A 9 -28.89 1.71 -25.35
C GLU A 9 -29.51 2.28 -24.07
N ARG A 10 -30.80 2.00 -23.84
CA ARG A 10 -31.50 2.41 -22.62
C ARG A 10 -30.92 1.77 -21.37
N CYS A 11 -30.58 0.48 -21.45
CA CYS A 11 -29.92 -0.24 -20.36
C CYS A 11 -28.55 0.39 -20.05
N GLN A 12 -27.75 0.66 -21.08
CA GLN A 12 -26.42 1.26 -20.92
C GLN A 12 -26.50 2.65 -20.27
N ARG A 13 -27.45 3.50 -20.70
CA ARG A 13 -27.70 4.81 -20.07
C ARG A 13 -28.10 4.68 -18.59
N SER A 14 -28.95 3.71 -18.27
CA SER A 14 -29.38 3.45 -16.89
C SER A 14 -28.22 3.01 -16.01
N ILE A 15 -27.34 2.14 -16.52
CA ILE A 15 -26.13 1.69 -15.80
C ILE A 15 -25.21 2.89 -15.56
N THR A 16 -24.92 3.69 -16.58
CA THR A 16 -24.07 4.88 -16.41
C THR A 16 -24.65 5.89 -15.41
N ALA A 17 -25.97 6.10 -15.43
CA ALA A 17 -26.64 6.97 -14.47
C ALA A 17 -26.51 6.42 -13.04
N HIS A 18 -26.72 5.12 -12.83
CA HIS A 18 -26.54 4.49 -11.53
C HIS A 18 -25.10 4.55 -11.04
N MET A 19 -24.11 4.28 -11.89
CA MET A 19 -22.71 4.42 -11.52
C MET A 19 -22.37 5.85 -11.10
N SER A 20 -22.85 6.85 -11.85
CA SER A 20 -22.63 8.26 -11.50
C SER A 20 -23.26 8.65 -10.16
N ALA A 21 -24.44 8.11 -9.85
CA ALA A 21 -25.12 8.35 -8.57
C ALA A 21 -24.36 7.70 -7.40
N ILE A 22 -23.86 6.48 -7.59
CA ILE A 22 -23.03 5.78 -6.59
C ILE A 22 -21.74 6.58 -6.33
N ASP A 23 -21.06 7.04 -7.38
CA ASP A 23 -19.84 7.84 -7.25
C ASP A 23 -20.10 9.17 -6.51
N ALA A 24 -21.20 9.85 -6.84
CA ALA A 24 -21.59 11.09 -6.16
C ALA A 24 -21.86 10.84 -4.67
N GLN A 25 -22.64 9.79 -4.35
CA GLN A 25 -22.95 9.42 -2.97
C GLN A 25 -21.69 9.00 -2.20
N TRP A 26 -20.77 8.29 -2.84
CA TRP A 26 -19.50 7.91 -2.24
C TRP A 26 -18.63 9.14 -1.96
N LYS A 27 -18.53 10.09 -2.91
CA LYS A 27 -17.78 11.35 -2.69
C LYS A 27 -18.40 12.17 -1.56
N GLU A 28 -19.72 12.28 -1.49
CA GLU A 28 -20.41 13.03 -0.44
C GLU A 28 -20.17 12.41 0.95
N ARG A 29 -20.31 11.07 1.06
CA ARG A 29 -20.35 10.40 2.37
C ARG A 29 -19.01 9.80 2.82
N MET A 30 -18.14 9.46 1.88
CA MET A 30 -16.95 8.63 2.08
C MET A 30 -15.67 9.26 1.51
N SER A 31 -15.69 10.51 1.02
CA SER A 31 -14.47 11.19 0.54
C SER A 31 -13.37 11.31 1.59
N TRP A 32 -13.73 11.32 2.88
CA TRP A 32 -12.78 11.31 3.99
C TRP A 32 -12.10 9.95 4.19
N TYR A 33 -12.71 8.86 3.72
CA TYR A 33 -12.29 7.50 4.02
C TYR A 33 -10.87 7.19 3.53
N PRO A 34 -10.46 7.49 2.28
CA PRO A 34 -9.10 7.22 1.82
C PRO A 34 -8.04 7.98 2.63
N GLN A 35 -8.30 9.24 2.97
CA GLN A 35 -7.37 10.05 3.76
C GLN A 35 -7.24 9.51 5.19
N MET A 36 -8.36 9.11 5.81
CA MET A 36 -8.35 8.51 7.13
C MET A 36 -7.69 7.13 7.13
N GLN A 37 -7.98 6.31 6.12
CA GLN A 37 -7.36 5.00 5.92
C GLN A 37 -5.83 5.14 5.76
N ALA A 38 -5.37 6.14 4.99
CA ALA A 38 -3.94 6.44 4.87
C ALA A 38 -3.33 6.85 6.23
N LYS A 39 -3.99 7.71 7.00
CA LYS A 39 -3.54 8.09 8.35
C LYS A 39 -3.45 6.89 9.31
N LEU A 40 -4.45 6.03 9.29
CA LEU A 40 -4.49 4.83 10.13
C LEU A 40 -3.38 3.84 9.75
N TYR A 41 -3.17 3.60 8.46
CA TYR A 41 -2.11 2.71 7.99
C TYR A 41 -0.71 3.29 8.19
N ALA A 42 -0.54 4.61 8.10
CA ALA A 42 0.72 5.27 8.42
C ALA A 42 1.14 5.04 9.88
N ARG A 43 0.20 4.78 10.79
CA ARG A 43 0.47 4.49 12.20
C ARG A 43 0.88 3.03 12.48
N LEU A 44 0.61 2.10 11.57
CA LEU A 44 0.92 0.68 11.79
C LEU A 44 2.41 0.40 12.13
N PRO A 45 3.41 1.00 11.46
CA PRO A 45 4.81 0.79 11.81
C PRO A 45 5.13 1.18 13.25
N GLN A 46 4.56 2.29 13.72
CA GLN A 46 4.74 2.76 15.09
C GLN A 46 4.13 1.78 16.10
N ILE A 47 2.91 1.30 15.86
CA ILE A 47 2.23 0.33 16.75
C ILE A 47 3.06 -0.96 16.86
N TYR A 48 3.62 -1.43 15.74
CA TYR A 48 4.48 -2.61 15.76
C TYR A 48 5.79 -2.38 16.51
N LEU A 49 6.39 -1.20 16.37
CA LEU A 49 7.59 -0.84 17.13
C LEU A 49 7.30 -0.80 18.64
N GLU A 50 6.24 -0.12 19.05
CA GLU A 50 5.81 -0.01 20.45
C GLU A 50 5.52 -1.40 21.04
N SER A 51 4.82 -2.26 20.29
CA SER A 51 4.51 -3.63 20.72
C SER A 51 5.78 -4.46 20.94
N ARG A 52 6.77 -4.32 20.04
CA ARG A 52 8.07 -5.01 20.16
C ARG A 52 8.89 -4.50 21.33
N GLN A 53 8.87 -3.20 21.59
CA GLN A 53 9.55 -2.60 22.75
C GLN A 53 8.92 -3.04 24.08
N MET A 54 7.59 -3.13 24.14
CA MET A 54 6.86 -3.45 25.37
C MET A 54 6.90 -4.93 25.73
N TYR A 55 6.73 -5.82 24.74
CA TYR A 55 6.58 -7.26 24.98
C TYR A 55 7.78 -8.09 24.52
N GLY A 56 8.75 -7.47 23.84
CA GLY A 56 9.89 -8.16 23.26
C GLY A 56 9.57 -8.82 21.90
N ASP A 57 10.63 -9.11 21.15
CA ASP A 57 10.54 -9.63 19.79
C ASP A 57 9.90 -11.02 19.72
N GLU A 58 10.11 -11.88 20.73
CA GLU A 58 9.56 -13.24 20.74
C GLU A 58 8.03 -13.25 20.81
N HIS A 59 7.45 -12.48 21.73
CA HIS A 59 6.00 -12.37 21.89
C HIS A 59 5.35 -11.74 20.66
N PHE A 60 5.99 -10.71 20.08
CA PHE A 60 5.54 -10.10 18.84
C PHE A 60 5.57 -11.09 17.66
N LEU A 61 6.66 -11.84 17.48
CA LEU A 61 6.78 -12.82 16.40
C LEU A 61 5.76 -13.96 16.54
N ARG A 62 5.40 -14.34 17.77
CA ARG A 62 4.34 -15.33 18.03
C ARG A 62 2.96 -14.78 17.65
N TYR A 63 2.67 -13.53 18.02
CA TYR A 63 1.44 -12.84 17.62
C TYR A 63 1.34 -12.71 16.09
N ALA A 64 2.39 -12.19 15.46
CA ALA A 64 2.44 -11.94 14.03
C ALA A 64 2.33 -13.24 13.20
N ARG A 65 2.95 -14.34 13.65
CA ARG A 65 2.77 -15.67 13.03
C ARG A 65 1.33 -16.18 13.14
N ARG A 66 0.69 -16.01 14.31
CA ARG A 66 -0.71 -16.44 14.54
C ARG A 66 -1.69 -15.67 13.64
N HIS A 67 -1.43 -14.39 13.39
CA HIS A 67 -2.29 -13.51 12.60
C HIS A 67 -1.87 -13.38 11.13
N ARG A 68 -0.90 -14.19 10.66
CA ARG A 68 -0.39 -14.18 9.27
C ARG A 68 -0.06 -12.77 8.77
N LEU A 69 0.55 -11.95 9.62
CA LEU A 69 0.98 -10.62 9.20
C LEU A 69 2.01 -10.76 8.06
N PHE A 70 1.92 -9.88 7.06
CA PHE A 70 2.86 -9.85 5.94
C PHE A 70 4.31 -9.84 6.45
N GLN A 71 5.20 -10.62 5.83
CA GLN A 71 6.61 -10.73 6.25
C GLN A 71 7.33 -9.39 6.39
N LYS A 72 6.93 -8.37 5.62
CA LYS A 72 7.42 -6.98 5.75
C LYS A 72 7.21 -6.35 7.14
N HIS A 73 6.31 -6.91 7.95
CA HIS A 73 6.03 -6.49 9.32
C HIS A 73 6.67 -7.39 10.38
N MET A 74 7.41 -8.44 9.96
CA MET A 74 8.12 -9.37 10.85
C MET A 74 9.63 -9.14 10.88
N VAL A 75 10.11 -8.05 10.26
CA VAL A 75 11.54 -7.69 10.14
C VAL A 75 12.12 -7.46 11.53
N THR A 76 13.06 -8.30 11.95
CA THR A 76 13.77 -8.10 13.23
C THR A 76 14.77 -6.95 13.13
N ARG A 77 15.38 -6.54 14.26
CA ARG A 77 16.41 -5.49 14.25
C ARG A 77 17.60 -5.88 13.37
N GLN A 78 18.02 -7.15 13.44
CA GLN A 78 19.09 -7.71 12.61
C GLN A 78 18.71 -7.71 11.13
N ASP A 79 17.46 -8.04 10.79
CA ASP A 79 16.99 -7.96 9.41
C ASP A 79 16.98 -6.51 8.90
N ALA A 80 16.63 -5.53 9.73
CA ALA A 80 16.68 -4.12 9.35
C ALA A 80 18.11 -3.64 9.09
N GLU A 81 19.06 -4.03 9.94
CA GLU A 81 20.49 -3.74 9.76
C GLU A 81 21.03 -4.39 8.46
N ARG A 82 20.64 -5.63 8.16
CA ARG A 82 20.98 -6.30 6.89
C ARG A 82 20.42 -5.58 5.67
N ILE A 83 19.14 -5.20 5.71
CA ILE A 83 18.48 -4.49 4.59
C ILE A 83 19.14 -3.14 4.34
N LEU A 84 19.57 -2.43 5.39
CA LEU A 84 20.29 -1.16 5.25
C LEU A 84 21.67 -1.38 4.62
N ALA A 85 22.41 -2.40 5.05
CA ALA A 85 23.70 -2.75 4.45
C ALA A 85 23.57 -3.10 2.96
N GLU A 86 22.60 -3.94 2.59
CA GLU A 86 22.32 -4.31 1.19
C GLU A 86 21.94 -3.09 0.33
N ARG A 87 21.24 -2.11 0.90
CA ARG A 87 20.91 -0.85 0.19
C ARG A 87 22.14 0.03 0.00
N GLN A 88 23.00 0.12 1.01
CA GLN A 88 24.25 0.87 0.94
C GLN A 88 25.15 0.28 -0.15
N GLU A 89 25.31 -1.04 -0.15
CA GLU A 89 26.12 -1.76 -1.15
C GLU A 89 25.60 -1.53 -2.58
N LYS A 90 24.28 -1.54 -2.79
CA LYS A 90 23.68 -1.21 -4.10
C LYS A 90 23.98 0.21 -4.54
N LEU A 91 23.86 1.19 -3.63
CA LEU A 91 24.19 2.58 -3.94
C LEU A 91 25.68 2.74 -4.30
N ASP A 92 26.56 2.03 -3.58
CA ASP A 92 27.99 2.05 -3.85
C ASP A 92 28.30 1.39 -5.21
N THR A 93 27.60 0.30 -5.54
CA THR A 93 27.72 -0.38 -6.84
C THR A 93 27.23 0.51 -7.99
N ASP A 94 26.11 1.22 -7.79
CA ASP A 94 25.55 2.13 -8.78
C ASP A 94 26.47 3.36 -8.98
N ALA A 95 27.06 3.88 -7.90
CA ALA A 95 28.05 4.95 -7.97
C ALA A 95 29.31 4.54 -8.76
N MET A 96 29.77 3.30 -8.60
CA MET A 96 30.89 2.75 -9.39
C MET A 96 30.55 2.56 -10.88
N ASN A 97 29.27 2.37 -11.21
CA ASN A 97 28.80 2.17 -12.58
C ASN A 97 28.41 3.48 -13.30
N CYS A 98 28.42 4.63 -12.62
CA CYS A 98 28.22 5.95 -13.23
C CYS A 98 29.41 6.33 -14.11
N LYS A 99 29.38 5.91 -15.39
CA LYS A 99 30.28 6.47 -16.41
C LYS A 99 29.81 7.89 -16.75
N VAL A 100 30.55 8.89 -16.28
CA VAL A 100 30.37 10.29 -16.68
C VAL A 100 30.66 10.40 -18.19
N PRO A 101 29.74 10.90 -19.01
CA PRO A 101 30.02 11.09 -20.43
C PRO A 101 31.13 12.12 -20.61
N PRO A 102 32.03 11.94 -21.59
CA PRO A 102 33.16 12.85 -21.78
C PRO A 102 32.62 14.24 -22.10
N THR A 103 33.10 15.24 -21.37
CA THR A 103 32.78 16.64 -21.59
C THR A 103 33.56 17.11 -22.81
N GLU A 104 32.85 17.59 -23.84
CA GLU A 104 33.42 18.16 -25.07
C GLU A 104 34.22 19.45 -24.83
#